data_AF-A0A8T7BLA4-F1
#
_entry.id   AF-A0A8T7BLA4-F1
#
_cell.length_a   1.000
_cell.length_b   1.000
_cell.length_c   1.000
_cell.angle_alpha   90.00
_cell.angle_beta   90.00
_cell.angle_gamma   90.00
#
_symmetry.space_group_name_H-M   'P 1'
#
loop_
_entity.id
_entity.type
_entity.pdbx_description
1 polymer ?
#
loop_
_entity_poly.entity_id
_entity_poly.type
_entity_poly.pdbx_seq_one_letter_code
_entity_poly.pdbx_strand_id
1 'polypeptide(L)' 'MSILIIAEHDNRILSASILPVVTAAKQLGDDISVLVAGKGCNNVAEQVSSLNNISRVLVAEAEYYQHQLAEELALLIVDQ' A
#
# COMPACT_ATOMS: atom_id res chain seq x y z
N MET A 1 -5.07 -13.19 -11.77
CA MET A 1 -5.67 -11.87 -11.57
C MET A 1 -4.97 -11.28 -10.37
N SER A 2 -4.33 -10.12 -10.53
CA SER A 2 -3.60 -9.44 -9.45
C SER A 2 -4.56 -8.60 -8.61
N ILE A 3 -4.27 -8.49 -7.31
CA ILE A 3 -5.02 -7.65 -6.37
C ILE A 3 -4.08 -6.56 -5.89
N LEU A 4 -4.47 -5.30 -6.07
CA LEU A 4 -3.75 -4.14 -5.58
C LEU A 4 -4.47 -3.58 -4.35
N ILE A 5 -3.76 -3.44 -3.24
CA ILE A 5 -4.24 -2.78 -2.02
C ILE A 5 -3.45 -1.48 -1.85
N ILE A 6 -4.15 -0.38 -1.59
CA ILE A 6 -3.51 0.91 -1.28
C ILE A 6 -3.33 0.97 0.23
N ALA A 7 -2.09 1.14 0.69
CA ALA A 7 -1.77 1.22 2.12
C ALA A 7 -2.13 2.59 2.68
N GLU A 8 -3.17 2.63 3.51
CA GLU A 8 -3.48 3.80 4.33
C GLU A 8 -2.44 3.96 5.45
N HIS A 9 -1.83 5.14 5.57
CA HIS A 9 -0.79 5.43 6.56
C HIS A 9 -0.56 6.92 6.76
N ASP A 10 0.15 7.31 7.83
CA ASP A 10 0.57 8.70 8.09
C ASP A 10 2.03 9.01 7.69
N ASN A 11 2.63 8.15 6.87
CA ASN A 11 4.04 8.07 6.45
C ASN A 11 4.97 7.42 7.47
N ARG A 12 4.49 7.09 8.67
CA ARG A 12 5.27 6.43 9.72
C ARG A 12 4.62 5.15 10.19
N ILE A 13 3.30 5.16 10.36
CA ILE A 13 2.52 4.07 10.93
C ILE A 13 1.50 3.61 9.89
N LEU A 14 1.52 2.31 9.63
CA LEU A 14 0.51 1.65 8.80
C LEU A 14 -0.83 1.63 9.54
N SER A 15 -1.91 2.02 8.86
CA SER A 15 -3.25 1.98 9.45
C SER A 15 -3.66 0.53 9.76
N ALA A 16 -4.34 0.34 10.88
CA ALA A 16 -4.92 -0.95 11.25
C ALA A 16 -6.00 -1.41 10.25
N SER A 17 -6.51 -0.51 9.41
CA SER A 17 -7.47 -0.81 8.34
C SER A 17 -6.90 -1.79 7.30
N ILE A 18 -5.58 -1.93 7.17
CA ILE A 18 -4.99 -2.79 6.13
C ILE A 18 -5.13 -4.28 6.42
N LEU A 19 -5.14 -4.69 7.69
CA LEU A 19 -5.25 -6.09 8.09
C LEU A 19 -6.55 -6.76 7.58
N PRO A 20 -7.75 -6.19 7.82
CA PRO A 20 -8.98 -6.77 7.28
C PRO A 20 -9.02 -6.74 5.74
N VAL A 21 -8.39 -5.74 5.10
CA VAL A 21 -8.33 -5.65 3.63
C VAL A 21 -7.47 -6.75 3.04
N VAL A 22 -6.28 -7.02 3.60
CA VAL A 22 -5.41 -8.14 3.18
C VAL A 22 -6.12 -9.48 3.40
N THR A 23 -6.83 -9.63 4.52
CA THR A 23 -7.61 -10.85 4.81
C THR A 23 -8.72 -11.07 3.79
N ALA A 24 -9.44 -10.00 3.39
CA ALA A 24 -10.46 -10.08 2.36
C ALA A 24 -9.85 -10.36 0.98
N ALA A 25 -8.74 -9.70 0.62
CA ALA A 25 -8.03 -9.92 -0.63
C ALA A 25 -7.58 -11.37 -0.78
N LYS A 26 -7.13 -12.01 0.31
CA LYS A 26 -6.72 -13.42 0.31
C LYS A 26 -7.85 -14.38 -0.08
N GLN A 27 -9.10 -14.01 0.17
CA GLN A 27 -10.26 -14.80 -0.26
C GLN A 27 -10.53 -14.68 -1.76
N LEU A 28 -10.04 -13.61 -2.40
CA LEU A 28 -10.17 -13.37 -3.83
C LEU A 28 -9.03 -14.02 -4.63
N GLY A 29 -7.85 -14.14 -4.03
CA GLY A 29 -6.69 -14.79 -4.66
C GLY A 29 -5.39 -14.65 -3.87
N ASP A 30 -4.33 -15.26 -4.41
CA ASP A 30 -3.02 -15.33 -3.77
C ASP A 30 -2.04 -14.23 -4.20
N ASP A 31 -2.32 -13.52 -5.31
CA ASP A 31 -1.42 -12.52 -5.87
C ASP A 31 -1.78 -11.11 -5.38
N ILE A 32 -1.29 -10.77 -4.19
CA ILE A 32 -1.63 -9.53 -3.48
C ILE A 32 -0.41 -8.61 -3.47
N SER A 33 -0.54 -7.45 -4.11
CA SER A 33 0.43 -6.36 -4.05
C SER A 33 -0.11 -5.23 -3.19
N VAL A 34 0.75 -4.62 -2.37
CA VAL A 34 0.40 -3.48 -1.53
C VAL A 34 1.23 -2.26 -1.93
N LEU A 35 0.56 -1.17 -2.29
CA LEU A 35 1.18 0.10 -2.66
C LEU A 35 1.28 1.03 -1.45
N VAL A 36 2.49 1.47 -1.14
CA VAL A 36 2.81 2.47 -0.12
C VAL A 36 3.27 3.74 -0.84
N ALA A 37 2.47 4.80 -0.76
CA ALA A 37 2.74 6.09 -1.41
C ALA A 37 2.85 7.19 -0.36
N GLY A 38 4.00 7.85 -0.29
CA GLY A 38 4.26 8.83 0.77
C GLY A 38 5.62 9.51 0.71
N LYS A 39 5.95 10.23 1.77
CA LYS A 39 7.27 10.85 1.96
C LYS A 39 7.97 10.21 3.16
N GLY A 40 9.14 9.60 2.93
CA GLY A 40 9.89 8.92 3.99
C GLY A 40 9.16 7.70 4.54
N CYS A 41 8.37 7.02 3.70
CA CYS A 41 7.44 5.96 4.10
C CYS A 41 8.07 4.54 4.10
N ASN A 42 9.40 4.43 4.04
CA ASN A 42 10.10 3.14 4.07
C ASN A 42 9.74 2.31 5.30
N ASN A 43 9.55 2.93 6.47
CA ASN A 43 9.15 2.19 7.67
C ASN A 43 7.73 1.60 7.55
N VAL A 44 6.84 2.26 6.81
CA VAL A 44 5.52 1.71 6.50
C VAL A 44 5.65 0.52 5.56
N ALA A 45 6.52 0.59 4.54
CA ALA A 45 6.79 -0.53 3.66
C ALA A 45 7.35 -1.76 4.42
N GLU A 46 8.19 -1.54 5.43
CA GLU A 46 8.66 -2.61 6.33
C GLU A 46 7.51 -3.22 7.15
N GLN A 47 6.63 -2.39 7.72
CA GLN A 47 5.43 -2.86 8.43
C GLN A 47 4.53 -3.69 7.51
N VAL A 48 4.33 -3.25 6.27
CA VAL A 48 3.56 -4.00 5.26
C VAL A 48 4.26 -5.31 4.93
N SER A 49 5.58 -5.31 4.70
CA SER A 49 6.33 -6.54 4.35
C SER A 49 6.29 -7.61 5.44
N SER A 50 6.03 -7.21 6.70
CA SER A 50 5.88 -8.12 7.83
C SER A 50 4.50 -8.80 7.89
N LEU A 51 3.56 -8.38 7.05
CA LEU A 51 2.22 -8.99 6.97
C LEU A 51 2.26 -10.27 6.16
N ASN A 52 1.48 -11.26 6.61
CA ASN A 52 1.32 -12.50 5.87
C ASN A 52 0.49 -12.30 4.59
N ASN A 53 0.71 -13.16 3.61
CA ASN A 53 -0.07 -13.22 2.36
C ASN A 53 0.08 -12.00 1.44
N ILE A 54 1.21 -11.30 1.51
CA ILE A 54 1.58 -10.26 0.55
C ILE A 54 2.64 -10.83 -0.39
N SER A 55 2.39 -10.71 -1.70
CA SER A 55 3.29 -11.14 -2.75
C SER A 55 4.35 -10.08 -3.04
N ARG A 56 3.96 -8.80 -3.05
CA ARG A 56 4.86 -7.67 -3.30
C ARG A 56 4.45 -6.41 -2.52
N VAL A 57 5.46 -5.64 -2.14
CA VAL A 57 5.30 -4.28 -1.61
C VAL A 57 5.85 -3.31 -2.64
N LEU A 58 5.00 -2.41 -3.13
CA LEU A 58 5.34 -1.35 -4.08
C LEU A 58 5.50 -0.06 -3.29
N VAL A 59 6.60 0.66 -3.51
CA VAL A 59 6.90 1.89 -2.77
C VAL A 59 7.04 3.05 -3.77
N ALA A 60 6.22 4.07 -3.59
CA ALA A 60 6.27 5.32 -4.32
C ALA A 60 6.61 6.45 -3.35
N GLU A 61 7.90 6.78 -3.25
CA GLU A 61 8.37 7.85 -2.38
C GLU A 61 8.53 9.16 -3.15
N ALA A 62 7.76 10.18 -2.77
CA ALA A 62 7.93 11.53 -3.28
C ALA A 62 7.33 12.57 -2.32
N GLU A 63 7.82 13.81 -2.36
CA GLU A 63 7.34 14.87 -1.48
C GLU A 63 5.84 15.18 -1.70
N TYR A 64 5.37 15.14 -2.95
CA TYR A 64 3.97 15.40 -3.29
C TYR A 64 3.01 14.28 -2.85
N TYR A 65 3.52 13.09 -2.51
CA TYR A 65 2.71 12.02 -1.92
C TYR A 65 2.54 12.15 -0.39
N GLN A 66 3.19 13.10 0.27
CA GLN A 66 3.12 13.28 1.73
C GLN A 66 1.67 13.32 2.27
N HIS A 67 0.77 13.93 1.51
CA HIS A 67 -0.64 14.09 1.86
C HIS A 67 -1.59 13.18 1.09
N GLN A 68 -1.06 12.31 0.21
CA GLN A 68 -1.85 11.35 -0.57
C GLN A 68 -3.06 11.99 -1.26
N LEU A 69 -2.84 13.16 -1.87
CA LEU A 69 -3.89 13.89 -2.59
C LEU A 69 -4.45 13.02 -3.71
N ALA A 70 -5.76 13.09 -3.91
CA ALA A 70 -6.49 12.20 -4.82
C ALA A 70 -5.98 12.33 -6.26
N GLU A 71 -5.65 13.54 -6.70
CA GLU A 71 -5.16 13.83 -8.05
C GLU A 71 -3.84 13.10 -8.36
N GLU A 72 -2.87 13.19 -7.44
CA GLU A 72 -1.56 12.57 -7.61
C GLU A 72 -1.64 11.05 -7.41
N LEU A 73 -2.39 10.61 -6.40
CA LEU A 73 -2.51 9.19 -6.05
C LEU A 73 -3.26 8.40 -7.14
N ALA A 74 -4.31 8.97 -7.74
CA ALA A 74 -5.07 8.32 -8.79
C ALA A 74 -4.20 8.01 -10.02
N LEU A 75 -3.32 8.94 -10.42
CA LEU A 75 -2.39 8.73 -11.52
C LEU A 75 -1.42 7.58 -11.22
N LEU A 76 -0.87 7.56 -10.00
CA LEU A 76 0.02 6.48 -9.56
C LEU A 76 -0.67 5.11 -9.59
N ILE A 77 -1.91 5.02 -9.11
CA ILE A 77 -2.67 3.76 -9.04
C ILE A 77 -2.92 3.17 -10.44
N VAL A 78 -3.20 4.02 -11.44
CA VAL A 78 -3.45 3.57 -12.82
C VAL A 78 -2.19 3.02 -13.49
N ASP A 79 -1.00 3.45 -13.04
CA ASP A 79 0.29 3.03 -13.60
C ASP A 79 0.81 1.68 -13.03
N GLN A 80 0.20 1.16 -11.95
CA GLN A 80 0.61 -0.09 -11.30
C GLN A 80 0.04 -1.36 -11.98
#